data_AF-A0A6G1T1E6-F1
#
_entry.id   AF-A0A6G1T1E6-F1
#
_cell.length_a   1.000
_cell.length_b   1.000
_cell.length_c   1.000
_cell.angle_alpha   90.00
_cell.angle_beta   90.00
_cell.angle_gamma   90.00
#
_symmetry.space_group_name_H-M   'P 1'
#
loop_
_entity.id
_entity.type
_entity.pdbx_description
1 polymer ?
#
loop_
_entity_poly.entity_id
_entity_poly.type
_entity_poly.pdbx_seq_one_letter_code
_entity_poly.pdbx_strand_id
1 'polypeptide(L)'
;MKTLIAALVAAVVLTGCAGEAKGPDASGLAPTDAASVGTSVAIGGDAAMSCVEAYDLRTVTNRAFAFDGTVREIGEAHTGDDLGYVDVIFEVREWFHGGEGAEVTVLMMAPGQVTLLENAGYAIDSRLLVSGEPR
;
A
#
# COMPACT_ATOMS: atom_id res chain seq x y z
N MET A 1 -13.40 33.90 29.94
CA MET A 1 -14.26 34.49 28.89
C MET A 1 -14.56 33.40 27.89
N LYS A 2 -15.84 33.11 27.70
CA LYS A 2 -16.40 32.02 26.88
C LYS A 2 -16.68 32.57 25.48
N THR A 3 -16.24 31.87 24.44
CA THR A 3 -16.77 32.06 23.09
C THR A 3 -16.91 30.69 22.44
N LEU A 4 -18.13 30.16 22.52
CA LEU A 4 -18.64 29.04 21.74
C LEU A 4 -18.97 29.58 20.34
N ILE A 5 -18.48 28.95 19.27
CA ILE A 5 -18.91 29.24 17.90
C ILE A 5 -19.56 28.00 17.31
N ALA A 6 -20.75 28.23 16.77
CA ALA A 6 -21.82 27.31 16.51
C ALA A 6 -21.60 26.43 15.28
N ALA A 7 -22.12 25.21 15.37
CA ALA A 7 -22.23 24.23 14.30
C ALA A 7 -23.13 24.72 13.17
N LEU A 8 -22.71 24.49 11.92
CA LEU A 8 -23.58 24.52 10.75
C LEU A 8 -23.69 23.08 10.23
N VAL A 9 -24.79 22.41 10.57
CA VAL A 9 -25.14 21.09 10.03
C VAL A 9 -25.98 21.33 8.78
N ALA A 10 -25.41 21.04 7.60
CA ALA A 10 -26.16 21.02 6.36
C ALA A 10 -26.62 19.58 6.07
N ALA A 11 -27.90 19.30 6.30
CA ALA A 11 -28.54 18.06 5.90
C ALA A 11 -28.94 18.16 4.41
N VAL A 12 -28.44 17.24 3.58
CA VAL A 12 -28.86 17.09 2.18
C VAL A 12 -29.71 15.82 2.09
N VAL A 13 -30.99 15.97 1.73
CA VAL A 13 -31.93 14.87 1.46
C VAL A 13 -32.57 15.11 0.10
N LEU A 14 -32.33 14.22 -0.86
CA LEU A 14 -33.07 14.03 -2.12
C LEU A 14 -32.96 12.52 -2.48
N THR A 15 -33.92 11.65 -2.15
CA THR A 15 -35.17 11.28 -2.87
C THR A 15 -34.97 10.66 -4.27
N GLY A 16 -34.90 9.32 -4.31
CA GLY A 16 -35.78 8.43 -5.09
C GLY A 16 -35.70 8.36 -6.63
N CYS A 17 -35.34 7.18 -7.14
CA CYS A 17 -35.95 6.57 -8.34
C CYS A 17 -36.05 5.05 -8.13
N ALA A 18 -37.26 4.56 -7.90
CA ALA A 18 -37.60 3.15 -8.00
C ALA A 18 -37.82 2.81 -9.48
N GLY A 19 -37.07 1.85 -10.00
CA GLY A 19 -37.24 1.31 -11.35
C GLY A 19 -37.30 -0.21 -11.26
N GLU A 20 -38.51 -0.76 -11.30
CA GLU A 20 -38.76 -2.20 -11.37
C GLU A 20 -38.90 -2.55 -12.86
N ALA A 21 -37.88 -3.19 -13.43
CA ALA A 21 -37.88 -3.66 -14.81
C ALA A 21 -37.76 -5.19 -14.86
N LYS A 22 -38.80 -5.78 -15.43
CA LYS A 22 -39.09 -7.20 -15.64
C LYS A 22 -38.09 -7.85 -16.61
N GLY A 23 -37.46 -8.96 -16.22
CA GLY A 23 -36.66 -9.82 -17.10
C GLY A 23 -37.48 -10.44 -18.25
N PRO A 24 -36.82 -10.95 -19.31
CA PRO A 24 -36.25 -12.30 -19.20
C PRO A 24 -34.91 -12.55 -19.93
N ASP A 25 -34.25 -13.59 -19.43
CA ASP A 25 -33.38 -14.60 -20.06
C ASP A 25 -32.18 -14.21 -20.94
N ALA A 26 -31.01 -14.39 -20.33
CA ALA A 26 -29.90 -15.22 -20.79
C ALA A 26 -29.68 -15.35 -22.31
N SER A 27 -28.67 -14.62 -22.81
CA SER A 27 -27.58 -15.20 -23.62
C SER A 27 -26.54 -14.13 -23.95
N GLY A 28 -25.28 -14.42 -23.64
CA GLY A 28 -24.14 -13.80 -24.32
C GLY A 28 -23.47 -12.61 -23.62
N LEU A 29 -23.04 -12.76 -22.37
CA LEU A 29 -21.88 -11.99 -21.92
C LEU A 29 -20.62 -12.76 -22.33
N ALA A 30 -19.86 -12.14 -23.25
CA ALA A 30 -18.46 -12.49 -23.44
C ALA A 30 -17.74 -12.48 -22.08
N PRO A 31 -16.81 -13.41 -21.83
CA PRO A 31 -16.08 -13.43 -20.57
C PRO A 31 -15.32 -12.11 -20.43
N THR A 32 -15.79 -11.26 -19.52
CA THR A 32 -15.00 -10.16 -18.98
C THR A 32 -13.73 -10.78 -18.42
N ASP A 33 -12.60 -10.40 -18.99
CA ASP A 33 -11.27 -10.79 -18.52
C ASP A 33 -11.23 -10.67 -17.00
N ALA A 34 -11.00 -11.82 -16.38
CA ALA A 34 -10.94 -11.95 -14.94
C ALA A 34 -10.01 -10.86 -14.39
N ALA A 35 -10.51 -10.08 -13.44
CA ALA A 35 -9.64 -9.40 -12.49
C ALA A 35 -8.60 -10.44 -12.04
N SER A 36 -7.33 -10.18 -12.32
CA SER A 36 -6.23 -11.02 -11.85
C SER A 36 -6.30 -11.01 -10.34
N VAL A 37 -6.97 -12.02 -9.77
CA VAL A 37 -6.88 -12.37 -8.37
C VAL A 37 -5.42 -12.75 -8.19
N GLY A 38 -4.62 -11.80 -7.73
CA GLY A 38 -3.24 -12.04 -7.33
C GLY A 38 -3.28 -13.21 -6.37
N THR A 39 -2.77 -14.36 -6.81
CA THR A 39 -2.72 -15.53 -5.96
C THR A 39 -1.67 -15.21 -4.91
N SER A 40 -2.11 -14.94 -3.68
CA SER A 40 -1.22 -14.90 -2.52
C SER A 40 -0.65 -16.31 -2.36
N VAL A 41 0.52 -16.56 -2.96
CA VAL A 41 1.24 -17.81 -2.74
C VAL A 41 1.69 -17.78 -1.27
N ALA A 42 1.14 -18.68 -0.47
CA ALA A 42 1.71 -18.99 0.82
C ALA A 42 3.13 -19.53 0.56
N ILE A 43 4.15 -18.72 0.84
CA ILE A 43 5.53 -19.20 0.88
C ILE A 43 5.67 -20.04 2.15
N GLY A 44 5.30 -21.32 2.03
CA GLY A 44 5.65 -22.35 3.00
C GLY A 44 7.13 -22.65 2.88
N GLY A 45 7.96 -21.79 3.46
CA GLY A 45 9.39 -22.02 3.63
C GLY A 45 9.70 -22.32 5.09
N ASP A 46 10.39 -23.44 5.32
CA ASP A 46 10.89 -23.84 6.64
C ASP A 46 11.58 -22.67 7.36
N ALA A 47 11.27 -22.53 8.65
CA ALA A 47 11.67 -21.46 9.54
C ALA A 47 13.20 -21.37 9.78
N ALA A 48 13.96 -20.91 8.78
CA ALA A 48 15.43 -20.83 8.87
C ALA A 48 16.05 -19.53 8.32
N MET A 49 15.31 -18.42 8.29
CA MET A 49 15.92 -17.08 8.30
C MET A 49 15.17 -16.17 9.28
N SER A 50 15.81 -15.86 10.41
CA SER A 50 15.26 -15.11 11.56
C SER A 50 14.89 -13.63 11.28
N CYS A 51 14.96 -13.18 10.03
CA CYS A 51 14.79 -11.78 9.64
C CYS A 51 13.53 -11.52 8.80
N VAL A 52 12.80 -12.56 8.39
CA VAL A 52 11.55 -12.43 7.64
C VAL A 52 10.39 -12.53 8.62
N GLU A 53 9.76 -11.40 8.89
CA GLU A 53 8.47 -11.40 9.58
C GLU A 53 7.35 -11.71 8.58
N ALA A 54 6.36 -12.48 9.02
CA ALA A 54 5.18 -12.75 8.21
C ALA A 54 4.40 -11.45 7.99
N TYR A 55 4.01 -11.19 6.73
CA TYR A 55 3.12 -10.08 6.39
C TYR A 55 1.68 -10.47 6.77
N ASP A 56 1.35 -10.32 8.05
CA ASP A 56 0.01 -10.51 8.61
C ASP A 56 -0.49 -9.23 9.30
N LEU A 57 -1.80 -9.19 9.58
CA LEU A 57 -2.43 -8.00 10.17
C LEU A 57 -1.78 -7.60 11.50
N ARG A 58 -1.41 -8.57 12.34
CA ARG A 58 -0.80 -8.29 13.64
C ARG A 58 0.57 -7.67 13.44
N THR A 59 1.41 -8.22 12.57
CA THR A 59 2.74 -7.68 12.26
C THR A 59 2.64 -6.26 11.72
N VAL A 60 1.77 -6.03 10.72
CA VAL A 60 1.57 -4.71 10.10
C VAL A 60 1.12 -3.66 11.12
N THR A 61 0.22 -4.02 12.04
CA THR A 61 -0.26 -3.08 13.09
C THR A 61 0.76 -2.77 14.18
N ASN A 62 1.86 -3.53 14.28
CA ASN A 62 2.94 -3.27 15.24
C ASN A 62 4.08 -2.44 14.65
N ARG A 63 3.98 -2.04 13.37
CA ARG A 63 4.93 -1.13 12.73
C ARG A 63 4.51 0.31 12.92
N ALA A 64 5.47 1.24 12.91
CA ALA A 64 5.13 2.65 13.03
C ALA A 64 4.31 3.18 11.84
N PHE A 65 4.50 2.60 10.65
CA PHE A 65 3.66 2.89 9.49
C PHE A 65 3.53 1.67 8.57
N ALA A 66 2.44 1.66 7.79
CA ALA A 66 2.25 0.72 6.70
C ALA A 66 1.31 1.25 5.61
N PHE A 67 1.63 0.99 4.35
CA PHE A 67 0.85 1.46 3.19
C PHE A 67 1.01 0.57 1.95
N ASP A 68 0.06 0.71 1.01
CA ASP A 68 0.16 0.28 -0.38
C ASP A 68 0.53 1.49 -1.24
N GLY A 69 1.61 1.40 -2.00
CA GLY A 69 2.12 2.51 -2.78
C GLY A 69 2.85 2.09 -4.05
N THR A 70 3.08 3.06 -4.92
CA THR A 70 3.84 2.88 -6.17
C THR A 70 5.09 3.74 -6.13
N VAL A 71 6.24 3.15 -6.44
CA VAL A 71 7.52 3.87 -6.49
C VAL A 71 7.46 4.92 -7.59
N ARG A 72 7.62 6.19 -7.21
CA ARG A 72 7.68 7.34 -8.12
C ARG A 72 9.11 7.76 -8.42
N GLU A 73 9.97 7.76 -7.40
CA GLU A 73 11.35 8.20 -7.52
C GLU A 73 12.26 7.33 -6.64
N ILE A 74 13.50 7.15 -7.11
CA ILE A 74 14.57 6.52 -6.36
C ILE A 74 15.72 7.52 -6.37
N GLY A 75 16.06 8.05 -5.21
CA GLY A 75 17.12 9.03 -5.01
C GLY A 75 18.52 8.43 -5.15
N GLU A 76 19.52 9.30 -5.01
CA GLU A 76 20.92 8.89 -5.00
C GLU A 76 21.28 8.16 -3.69
N ALA A 77 22.30 7.30 -3.76
CA ALA A 77 22.83 6.63 -2.59
C ALA A 77 23.43 7.67 -1.63
N HIS A 78 23.14 7.53 -0.35
CA HIS A 78 23.67 8.44 0.67
C HIS A 78 25.19 8.26 0.76
N THR A 79 25.94 9.35 0.62
CA THR A 79 27.41 9.28 0.64
C THR A 79 27.90 8.91 2.04
N GLY A 80 28.71 7.85 2.15
CA GLY A 80 29.26 7.37 3.42
C GLY A 80 28.38 6.36 4.16
N ASP A 81 27.28 5.92 3.54
CA ASP A 81 26.53 4.77 3.99
C ASP A 81 27.04 3.49 3.30
N ASP A 82 27.67 2.61 4.09
CA ASP A 82 28.20 1.34 3.59
C ASP A 82 27.10 0.35 3.19
N LEU A 83 25.84 0.62 3.57
CA LEU A 83 24.70 -0.26 3.31
C LEU A 83 23.91 0.13 2.05
N GLY A 84 24.26 1.23 1.39
CA GLY A 84 23.69 1.63 0.11
C GLY A 84 22.21 1.97 0.18
N TYR A 85 21.77 2.67 1.22
CA TYR A 85 20.40 3.17 1.31
C TYR A 85 20.17 4.37 0.37
N VAL A 86 18.95 4.44 -0.16
CA VAL A 86 18.44 5.49 -1.06
C VAL A 86 17.06 5.93 -0.60
N ASP A 87 16.75 7.21 -0.77
CA ASP A 87 15.42 7.73 -0.51
C ASP A 87 14.49 7.28 -1.64
N VAL A 88 13.42 6.56 -1.31
CA VAL A 88 12.42 6.10 -2.28
C VAL A 88 11.12 6.84 -2.03
N ILE A 89 10.65 7.57 -3.04
CA ILE A 89 9.39 8.31 -2.96
C ILE A 89 8.30 7.42 -3.53
N PHE A 90 7.23 7.26 -2.75
CA PHE A 90 6.03 6.53 -3.13
C PHE A 90 4.87 7.47 -3.34
N GLU A 91 4.09 7.23 -4.39
CA GLU A 91 2.69 7.64 -4.41
C GLU A 91 1.88 6.62 -3.60
N VAL A 92 1.26 7.10 -2.53
CA VAL A 92 0.47 6.27 -1.61
C VAL A 92 -0.94 6.11 -2.15
N ARG A 93 -1.39 4.86 -2.23
CA ARG A 93 -2.75 4.50 -2.64
C ARG A 93 -3.66 4.33 -1.42
N GLU A 94 -3.14 3.69 -0.38
CA GLU A 94 -3.87 3.44 0.85
C GLU A 94 -2.91 3.33 2.04
N TRP A 95 -3.24 4.00 3.13
CA TRP A 95 -2.56 3.82 4.41
C TRP A 95 -3.26 2.72 5.21
N PHE A 96 -2.50 1.71 5.62
CA PHE A 96 -2.98 0.68 6.53
C PHE A 96 -2.73 1.05 7.99
N HIS A 97 -1.66 1.80 8.27
CA HIS A 97 -1.32 2.23 9.62
C HIS A 97 -0.39 3.47 9.64
N GLY A 98 -0.56 4.33 10.65
CA GLY A 98 0.46 5.26 11.13
C GLY A 98 0.84 6.47 10.26
N GLY A 99 0.33 6.58 9.02
CA GLY A 99 0.64 7.69 8.12
C GLY A 99 -0.60 8.34 7.51
N GLU A 100 -0.34 9.42 6.76
CA GLU A 100 -1.32 10.19 6.02
C GLU A 100 -0.68 10.81 4.77
N GLY A 101 -1.50 11.38 3.87
CA GLY A 101 -1.04 12.01 2.63
C GLY A 101 -0.96 11.07 1.44
N ALA A 102 -0.73 11.65 0.26
CA ALA A 102 -0.67 10.93 -1.02
C ALA A 102 0.76 10.58 -1.46
N GLU A 103 1.77 11.06 -0.74
CA GLU A 103 3.18 10.85 -1.05
C GLU A 103 3.98 10.63 0.24
N VAL A 104 4.97 9.74 0.20
CA VAL A 104 5.88 9.49 1.33
C VAL A 104 7.27 9.11 0.83
N THR A 105 8.30 9.61 1.52
CA THR A 105 9.70 9.19 1.33
C THR A 105 10.06 8.13 2.35
N VAL A 106 10.53 6.98 1.87
CA VAL A 106 11.03 5.88 2.69
C VAL A 106 12.46 5.58 2.28
N LEU A 107 13.39 5.63 3.23
CA LEU A 107 14.77 5.27 2.93
C LEU A 107 14.88 3.72 2.95
N MET A 108 15.28 3.15 1.82
CA MET A 108 15.30 1.71 1.54
C MET A 108 16.66 1.31 0.94
N MET A 109 17.02 0.03 0.99
CA MET A 109 18.22 -0.44 0.29
C MET A 109 18.05 -0.23 -1.21
N ALA A 110 19.08 0.27 -1.89
CA ALA A 110 19.02 0.53 -3.33
C ALA A 110 18.63 -0.73 -4.14
N PRO A 111 17.86 -0.56 -5.23
CA PRO A 111 17.46 -1.69 -6.06
C PRO A 111 18.68 -2.40 -6.65
N GLY A 112 18.60 -3.73 -6.75
CA GLY A 112 19.69 -4.56 -7.27
C GLY A 112 20.86 -4.79 -6.29
N GLN A 113 20.83 -4.20 -5.09
CA GLN A 113 21.77 -4.56 -4.03
C GLN A 113 21.46 -5.97 -3.50
N VAL A 114 22.52 -6.73 -3.26
CA VAL A 114 22.43 -8.10 -2.73
C VAL A 114 22.12 -8.02 -1.24
N THR A 115 20.95 -8.50 -0.83
CA THR A 115 20.62 -8.69 0.59
C THR A 115 20.93 -10.13 1.02
N LEU A 116 20.79 -10.41 2.32
CA LEU A 116 20.91 -11.78 2.86
C LEU A 116 19.85 -12.74 2.31
N LEU A 117 18.71 -12.22 1.85
CA LEU A 117 17.56 -13.01 1.39
C LEU A 117 17.54 -13.12 -0.13
N GLU A 118 17.80 -12.01 -0.82
CA GLU A 118 17.86 -11.89 -2.29
C GLU A 118 18.19 -10.45 -2.70
N ASN A 119 18.22 -10.13 -3.98
CA ASN A 119 18.39 -8.75 -4.42
C ASN A 119 17.17 -7.91 -4.06
N ALA A 120 17.36 -6.66 -3.64
CA ALA A 120 16.27 -5.70 -3.48
C ALA A 120 15.57 -5.49 -4.84
N GLY A 121 14.43 -6.15 -5.04
CA GLY A 121 13.73 -6.24 -6.33
C GLY A 121 12.60 -5.22 -6.44
N TYR A 122 12.92 -3.98 -6.83
CA TYR A 122 11.94 -2.97 -7.19
C TYR A 122 12.51 -1.97 -8.19
N ALA A 123 11.64 -1.21 -8.84
CA ALA A 123 11.97 -0.15 -9.77
C ALA A 123 10.90 0.95 -9.71
N ILE A 124 11.11 2.07 -10.42
CA ILE A 124 10.05 3.04 -10.69
C ILE A 124 8.83 2.31 -11.28
N ASP A 125 7.63 2.76 -10.90
CA ASP A 125 6.33 2.16 -11.19
C ASP A 125 6.04 0.80 -10.52
N SER A 126 6.95 0.28 -9.70
CA SER A 126 6.67 -0.90 -8.89
C SER A 126 5.65 -0.60 -7.81
N ARG A 127 4.58 -1.40 -7.72
CA ARG A 127 3.62 -1.35 -6.62
C ARG A 127 4.08 -2.27 -5.48
N LEU A 128 4.26 -1.72 -4.30
CA LEU A 128 4.76 -2.42 -3.12
C LEU A 128 3.82 -2.22 -1.93
N LEU A 129 3.76 -3.25 -1.08
CA LEU A 129 3.23 -3.14 0.28
C LEU A 129 4.41 -2.84 1.19
N VAL A 130 4.40 -1.68 1.84
CA VAL A 130 5.54 -1.17 2.61
C VAL A 130 5.13 -1.02 4.06
N SER A 131 6.02 -1.40 4.98
CA SER A 131 5.90 -1.11 6.40
C SER A 131 7.27 -0.85 6.99
N GLY A 132 7.38 0.03 7.99
CA GLY A 132 8.66 0.40 8.55
C GLY A 132 8.58 1.13 9.88
N GLU A 133 9.74 1.62 10.29
CA GLU A 133 9.95 2.37 11.53
C GLU A 133 10.37 3.82 11.23
N PRO A 134 10.19 4.77 12.18
CA PRO A 134 10.70 6.12 12.02
C PRO A 134 12.22 6.10 11.96
N ARG A 135 12.81 7.05 11.24
CA ARG A 135 14.27 7.25 11.19
C ARG A 135 14.75 8.26 12.21
#